data_AF-A0A4T0WIJ6-F1
#
_entry.id   AF-A0A4T0WIJ6-F1
#
_cell.length_a   1.000
_cell.length_b   1.000
_cell.length_c   1.000
_cell.angle_alpha   90.00
_cell.angle_beta   90.00
_cell.angle_gamma   90.00
#
_symmetry.space_group_name_H-M   'P 1'
#
loop_
_entity.id
_entity.type
_entity.pdbx_description
1 polymer ?
#
loop_
_entity_poly.entity_id
_entity_poly.type
_entity_poly.pdbx_seq_one_letter_code
_entity_poly.pdbx_strand_id
1 'polypeptide(L)'
;MADEFFHKIDPDGDVLLILRNPNAPFAVWNGDERIEWFPPEQTPSTEKKCKTKKEKKKGKKKNKKRYTFDDHDSSLCIGIASGSTLSGMYQRNTVSSSSSSSSSGSTSMDALSWSQNESQELAKDEPPAPAPMDPPAEPAEAPKIKYLVSSRHLILASSYFQAKFKGPWMEASTKHADGRYHVEASDWDSDALLTLMQVIHGRHRVVPHQVTLEMLAKIAVHVDYYDCLEVTEIFSSMWIESLQDKLPIQYGRDMILWLLISHVFQQDDIFSQMTKIAVTQSKEPVPTLELPIPSIVIDLIEWQRQDAIEFTLTTLRNLLETFRKGSSGCTFECSSMLLGALAKNMDEHKLLDPVPKEPYTGYSIVDMEKLVDGFRWPDWEHFNTSYHYGYSDPCNLKGIIFTQLKTRSHAAQEGFKLSEIQPLTQKRSLRTKAVEDGN
;
A
#
# COMPACT_ATOMS: atom_id res chain seq x y z
N MET A 1 -7.63 -41.38 11.34
CA MET A 1 -6.46 -40.93 12.12
C MET A 1 -6.01 -39.64 11.48
N ALA A 2 -6.31 -38.50 12.11
CA ALA A 2 -5.77 -37.22 11.65
C ALA A 2 -4.24 -37.32 11.79
N ASP A 3 -3.53 -36.98 10.71
CA ASP A 3 -2.08 -37.03 10.66
C ASP A 3 -1.55 -35.90 11.57
N GLU A 4 -1.35 -36.20 12.86
CA GLU A 4 -0.76 -35.25 13.82
C GLU A 4 0.74 -35.12 13.51
N PHE A 5 1.12 -34.07 12.80
CA PHE A 5 2.53 -33.74 12.63
C PHE A 5 3.09 -33.19 13.94
N PHE A 6 4.11 -33.86 14.48
CA PHE A 6 4.77 -33.49 15.73
C PHE A 6 6.26 -33.18 15.50
N HIS A 7 6.65 -31.92 15.69
CA HIS A 7 8.02 -31.45 15.59
C HIS A 7 8.65 -31.34 16.99
N LYS A 8 9.60 -32.22 17.27
CA LYS A 8 10.39 -32.18 18.51
C LYS A 8 11.62 -31.28 18.33
N ILE A 9 11.47 -29.98 18.57
CA ILE A 9 12.54 -28.98 18.38
C ILE A 9 13.49 -28.99 19.59
N ASP A 10 12.92 -28.91 20.79
CA ASP A 10 13.63 -29.10 22.05
C ASP A 10 13.21 -30.42 22.70
N PRO A 11 14.12 -31.41 22.84
CA PRO A 11 13.79 -32.66 23.48
C PRO A 11 13.35 -32.58 24.94
N ASP A 12 13.84 -31.55 25.64
CA ASP A 12 13.53 -31.26 27.04
C ASP A 12 12.54 -30.08 27.16
N GLY A 13 11.86 -29.76 26.06
CA GLY A 13 10.88 -28.68 25.97
C GLY A 13 9.72 -28.85 26.95
N ASP A 14 9.32 -27.74 27.55
CA ASP A 14 8.24 -27.59 28.52
C ASP A 14 6.99 -26.91 27.93
N VAL A 15 7.05 -26.49 26.66
CA VAL A 15 5.96 -25.84 25.94
C VAL A 15 5.58 -26.66 24.71
N LEU A 16 4.29 -26.91 24.56
CA LEU A 16 3.68 -27.48 23.37
C LEU A 16 2.94 -26.37 22.61
N LEU A 17 3.53 -25.90 21.51
CA LEU A 17 2.87 -24.96 20.61
C LEU A 17 1.99 -25.76 19.64
N ILE A 18 0.70 -25.43 19.59
CA ILE A 18 -0.32 -26.13 18.80
C ILE A 18 -0.78 -25.20 17.70
N LEU A 19 -0.46 -25.53 16.45
CA LEU A 19 -0.91 -24.81 15.27
C LEU A 19 -2.17 -25.44 14.70
N ARG A 20 -3.25 -24.66 14.65
CA ARG A 20 -4.54 -25.01 14.04
C ARG A 20 -4.66 -24.36 12.67
N ASN A 21 -5.36 -25.03 11.74
CA ASN A 21 -5.55 -24.53 10.38
C ASN A 21 -4.22 -24.10 9.71
N PRO A 22 -3.21 -24.99 9.63
CA PRO A 22 -1.92 -24.65 9.05
C PRO A 22 -2.07 -24.29 7.56
N ASN A 23 -1.25 -23.35 7.10
CA ASN A 23 -1.13 -22.95 5.70
C ASN A 23 -2.41 -22.32 5.12
N ALA A 24 -3.06 -21.45 5.90
CA ALA A 24 -4.14 -20.61 5.42
C ALA A 24 -3.69 -19.72 4.24
N PRO A 25 -4.61 -19.27 3.35
CA PRO A 25 -4.26 -18.40 2.22
C PRO A 25 -3.49 -17.16 2.67
N PHE A 26 -2.37 -16.87 1.98
CA PHE A 26 -1.44 -15.81 2.38
C PHE A 26 -1.36 -14.69 1.35
N ALA A 27 -1.61 -13.46 1.78
CA ALA A 27 -1.51 -12.25 0.97
C ALA A 27 -2.21 -12.37 -0.40
N VAL A 28 -3.51 -12.71 -0.38
CA VAL A 28 -4.29 -12.98 -1.61
C VAL A 28 -4.42 -11.69 -2.43
N TRP A 29 -3.98 -11.74 -3.68
CA TRP A 29 -4.01 -10.60 -4.61
C TRP A 29 -5.15 -10.73 -5.61
N ASN A 30 -6.09 -9.80 -5.58
CA ASN A 30 -7.27 -9.80 -6.47
C ASN A 30 -7.08 -8.94 -7.73
N GLY A 31 -5.89 -8.36 -7.95
CA GLY A 31 -5.65 -7.34 -8.97
C GLY A 31 -5.37 -7.86 -10.39
N ASP A 32 -5.69 -9.12 -10.69
CA ASP A 32 -5.44 -9.75 -12.00
C ASP A 32 -6.67 -9.84 -12.91
N GLU A 33 -7.74 -9.09 -12.62
CA GLU A 33 -8.70 -8.72 -13.65
C GLU A 33 -8.07 -7.67 -14.55
N ARG A 34 -7.35 -8.16 -15.56
CA ARG A 34 -6.81 -7.40 -16.68
C ARG A 34 -7.97 -6.68 -17.38
N ILE A 35 -8.32 -5.47 -16.92
CA ILE A 35 -9.13 -4.55 -17.70
C ILE A 35 -8.22 -4.10 -18.86
N GLU A 36 -8.27 -4.87 -19.95
CA GLU A 36 -7.70 -4.46 -21.23
C GLU A 36 -8.37 -3.15 -21.63
N TRP A 37 -7.66 -2.04 -21.40
CA TRP A 37 -8.01 -0.76 -21.97
C TRP A 37 -7.84 -0.88 -23.50
N PHE A 38 -8.93 -1.14 -24.20
CA PHE A 38 -9.00 -1.01 -25.65
C PHE A 38 -9.12 0.48 -25.99
N PRO A 39 -8.11 1.11 -26.61
CA PRO A 39 -8.31 2.43 -27.19
C PRO A 39 -9.32 2.33 -28.35
N PRO A 40 -10.29 3.26 -28.45
CA PRO A 40 -11.26 3.23 -29.55
C PRO A 40 -10.56 3.42 -30.90
N GLU A 41 -10.90 2.56 -31.85
CA GLU A 41 -10.38 2.54 -33.22
C GLU A 41 -10.46 3.92 -33.89
N GLN A 42 -9.34 4.37 -34.45
CA GLN A 42 -9.28 5.54 -35.32
C GLN A 42 -10.05 5.24 -36.60
N THR A 43 -11.13 5.96 -36.86
CA THR A 43 -11.74 6.01 -38.18
C THR A 43 -10.82 6.77 -39.14
N PRO A 44 -10.58 6.27 -40.37
CA PRO A 44 -9.61 6.87 -41.27
C PRO A 44 -10.20 8.14 -41.91
N SER A 45 -9.64 9.30 -41.57
CA SER A 45 -9.89 10.55 -42.28
C SER A 45 -9.18 10.53 -43.63
N THR A 46 -9.95 10.77 -44.69
CA THR A 46 -9.48 10.83 -46.07
C THR A 46 -8.55 12.02 -46.30
N GLU A 47 -7.25 11.76 -46.51
CA GLU A 47 -6.28 12.74 -46.99
C GLU A 47 -6.51 13.09 -48.47
N LYS A 48 -6.88 14.33 -48.76
CA LYS A 48 -6.73 14.92 -50.10
C LYS A 48 -5.32 15.49 -50.24
N LYS A 49 -4.44 14.76 -50.93
CA LYS A 49 -3.11 15.24 -51.37
C LYS A 49 -3.25 16.42 -52.32
N CYS A 50 -2.73 17.59 -51.94
CA CYS A 50 -2.33 18.63 -52.89
C CYS A 50 -0.81 18.57 -53.08
N LYS A 51 -0.38 18.38 -54.33
CA LYS A 51 1.03 18.26 -54.73
C LYS A 51 1.63 19.65 -54.92
N THR A 52 2.83 19.89 -54.37
CA THR A 52 3.68 21.00 -54.81
C THR A 52 5.08 20.52 -55.17
N LYS A 53 5.56 21.06 -56.29
CA LYS A 53 6.75 20.67 -57.06
C LYS A 53 8.05 21.00 -56.33
N LYS A 54 9.03 20.11 -56.53
CA LYS A 54 10.47 20.30 -56.32
C LYS A 54 11.01 21.44 -57.19
N GLU A 55 11.84 22.30 -56.61
CA GLU A 55 13.02 22.85 -57.29
C GLU A 55 14.26 22.77 -56.40
N LYS A 56 15.37 22.37 -57.03
CA LYS A 56 16.72 22.24 -56.47
C LYS A 56 17.52 23.52 -56.80
N LYS A 57 18.37 23.98 -55.86
CA LYS A 57 19.74 24.50 -56.14
C LYS A 57 20.51 24.61 -54.81
N LYS A 58 21.56 23.80 -54.65
CA LYS A 58 23.01 24.08 -54.87
C LYS A 58 23.65 24.76 -53.65
N GLY A 59 24.59 24.04 -53.02
CA GLY A 59 25.23 24.43 -51.77
C GLY A 59 26.57 25.15 -51.90
N LYS A 60 27.17 25.44 -50.73
CA LYS A 60 28.62 25.58 -50.51
C LYS A 60 28.95 25.71 -49.01
N LYS A 61 29.52 24.64 -48.47
CA LYS A 61 30.79 24.54 -47.71
C LYS A 61 31.40 25.83 -47.13
N LYS A 62 31.60 25.90 -45.79
CA LYS A 62 32.91 25.72 -45.09
C LYS A 62 32.92 26.31 -43.65
N ASN A 63 33.51 25.51 -42.74
CA ASN A 63 34.37 25.83 -41.58
C ASN A 63 33.90 26.84 -40.51
N LYS A 64 34.42 26.86 -39.27
CA LYS A 64 35.14 25.97 -38.32
C LYS A 64 35.61 26.95 -37.23
N LYS A 65 35.67 26.47 -35.97
CA LYS A 65 36.33 27.08 -34.78
C LYS A 65 35.42 28.01 -33.97
N ARG A 66 35.58 28.16 -32.65
CA ARG A 66 36.30 27.45 -31.55
C ARG A 66 36.00 28.33 -30.32
N TYR A 67 35.73 27.68 -29.19
CA TYR A 67 35.74 28.18 -27.80
C TYR A 67 36.28 29.58 -27.52
N THR A 68 35.58 30.33 -26.67
CA THR A 68 36.11 30.86 -25.40
C THR A 68 35.00 31.09 -24.37
N PHE A 69 35.32 30.70 -23.15
CA PHE A 69 34.71 30.97 -21.86
C PHE A 69 34.94 32.44 -21.48
N ASP A 70 33.99 33.09 -20.79
CA ASP A 70 34.27 33.95 -19.64
C ASP A 70 32.98 34.42 -18.94
N ASP A 71 33.08 34.38 -17.62
CA ASP A 71 32.10 34.66 -16.58
C ASP A 71 31.59 36.10 -16.57
N HIS A 72 30.35 36.30 -16.11
CA HIS A 72 30.06 37.37 -15.15
C HIS A 72 28.89 36.98 -14.24
N ASP A 73 29.27 36.75 -13.00
CA ASP A 73 28.45 36.69 -11.79
C ASP A 73 27.60 37.97 -11.62
N SER A 74 26.33 37.79 -11.28
CA SER A 74 25.56 38.78 -10.53
C SER A 74 24.40 38.08 -9.81
N SER A 75 24.75 37.60 -8.61
CA SER A 75 23.87 37.44 -7.46
C SER A 75 22.70 38.44 -7.41
N LEU A 76 21.47 37.91 -7.29
CA LEU A 76 20.46 38.55 -6.47
C LEU A 76 19.66 37.48 -5.71
N CYS A 77 20.04 37.33 -4.45
CA CYS A 77 19.33 36.54 -3.45
C CYS A 77 17.98 37.18 -3.15
N ILE A 78 16.89 36.44 -3.33
CA ILE A 78 15.63 36.71 -2.63
C ILE A 78 15.26 35.42 -1.91
N GLY A 79 15.42 35.44 -0.59
CA GLY A 79 15.02 34.35 0.29
C GLY A 79 13.51 34.24 0.33
N ILE A 80 13.02 33.02 0.18
CA ILE A 80 11.69 32.62 0.63
C ILE A 80 11.88 31.41 1.53
N ALA A 81 11.66 31.65 2.82
CA ALA A 81 11.49 30.61 3.81
C ALA A 81 10.19 29.85 3.51
N SER A 82 10.25 28.53 3.46
CA SER A 82 9.06 27.68 3.58
C SER A 82 9.49 26.34 4.14
N GLY A 83 9.30 26.18 5.46
CA GLY A 83 9.35 24.90 6.13
C GLY A 83 8.04 24.15 5.86
N SER A 84 8.14 22.96 5.28
CA SER A 84 7.04 21.99 5.23
C SER A 84 7.09 21.16 6.51
N THR A 85 6.34 21.57 7.53
CA THR A 85 6.09 20.73 8.70
C THR A 85 4.90 19.81 8.44
N LEU A 86 5.08 18.52 8.71
CA LEU A 86 4.08 17.44 8.79
C LEU A 86 2.92 17.70 9.79
N SER A 87 2.75 18.94 10.26
CA SER A 87 1.79 19.32 11.31
C SER A 87 0.37 19.60 10.78
N GLY A 88 0.16 19.60 9.45
CA GLY A 88 -1.12 19.98 8.84
C GLY A 88 -2.21 18.90 8.83
N MET A 89 -1.91 17.66 9.25
CA MET A 89 -2.84 16.51 9.14
C MET A 89 -4.03 16.54 10.12
N TYR A 90 -4.14 17.51 11.03
CA TYR A 90 -5.16 17.52 12.09
C TYR A 90 -6.01 18.79 12.13
N GLN A 91 -6.85 19.03 11.12
CA GLN A 91 -7.89 20.06 11.25
C GLN A 91 -9.08 19.97 10.29
N ARG A 92 -9.37 18.79 9.71
CA ARG A 92 -10.55 18.64 8.87
C ARG A 92 -11.17 17.26 9.08
N ASN A 93 -12.04 17.15 10.10
CA ASN A 93 -13.23 16.29 10.16
C ASN A 93 -13.85 16.37 11.57
N THR A 94 -14.74 17.34 11.76
CA THR A 94 -15.77 17.30 12.81
C THR A 94 -17.10 17.56 12.13
N VAL A 95 -17.83 16.49 11.83
CA VAL A 95 -19.23 16.59 11.41
C VAL A 95 -20.08 16.25 12.62
N SER A 96 -20.85 17.24 13.05
CA SER A 96 -21.73 17.20 14.22
C SER A 96 -22.92 16.27 13.96
N SER A 97 -23.06 15.21 14.76
CA SER A 97 -24.30 14.42 14.85
C SER A 97 -25.04 14.81 16.12
N SER A 98 -26.16 15.52 15.94
CA SER A 98 -27.10 15.91 16.99
C SER A 98 -27.93 14.72 17.46
N SER A 99 -27.90 14.48 18.77
CA SER A 99 -28.76 13.59 19.53
C SER A 99 -30.17 14.17 19.73
N SER A 100 -31.20 13.33 19.61
CA SER A 100 -32.52 13.60 20.19
C SER A 100 -33.04 12.35 20.90
N SER A 101 -33.63 12.59 22.07
CA SER A 101 -34.07 11.62 23.07
C SER A 101 -35.56 11.77 23.35
N SER A 102 -36.27 10.66 23.52
CA SER A 102 -37.55 10.52 24.27
C SER A 102 -37.87 9.02 24.40
N SER A 103 -37.73 8.37 25.56
CA SER A 103 -38.61 8.32 26.76
C SER A 103 -39.80 7.34 26.68
N SER A 104 -39.67 6.25 27.45
CA SER A 104 -40.64 5.67 28.41
C SER A 104 -41.83 4.83 27.94
N GLY A 105 -41.98 3.64 28.58
CA GLY A 105 -43.24 2.89 28.64
C GLY A 105 -43.10 1.48 29.22
N SER A 106 -43.35 1.32 30.52
CA SER A 106 -43.40 0.07 31.30
C SER A 106 -44.80 -0.55 31.35
N THR A 107 -44.92 -1.89 31.45
CA THR A 107 -45.95 -2.66 32.21
C THR A 107 -45.69 -4.17 31.96
N SER A 108 -45.36 -4.99 32.96
CA SER A 108 -46.14 -5.59 34.06
C SER A 108 -46.67 -7.00 33.74
N MET A 109 -46.49 -7.86 34.74
CA MET A 109 -46.69 -9.31 34.82
C MET A 109 -48.13 -9.76 34.57
N ASP A 110 -48.31 -11.04 34.17
CA ASP A 110 -49.20 -11.94 34.91
C ASP A 110 -48.88 -13.41 34.64
N ALA A 111 -48.77 -14.14 35.74
CA ALA A 111 -48.76 -15.60 35.85
C ALA A 111 -50.16 -16.06 36.29
N LEU A 112 -50.55 -17.29 35.97
CA LEU A 112 -51.54 -18.18 36.64
C LEU A 112 -51.69 -19.40 35.69
N SER A 113 -51.09 -20.57 35.93
CA SER A 113 -51.54 -21.66 36.82
C SER A 113 -53.03 -21.98 36.69
N TRP A 114 -53.38 -23.23 36.35
CA TRP A 114 -54.50 -24.04 36.88
C TRP A 114 -54.24 -25.53 36.61
N SER A 115 -54.78 -26.36 37.51
CA SER A 115 -54.35 -27.71 37.88
C SER A 115 -55.16 -28.87 37.24
N GLN A 116 -54.58 -30.08 37.28
CA GLN A 116 -55.13 -31.44 37.61
C GLN A 116 -56.67 -31.65 37.56
N ASN A 117 -57.27 -32.75 37.04
CA ASN A 117 -56.96 -34.19 37.14
C ASN A 117 -57.86 -35.07 36.21
N GLU A 118 -57.38 -36.31 35.97
CA GLU A 118 -58.09 -37.61 35.76
C GLU A 118 -59.18 -37.81 34.69
N SER A 119 -58.93 -38.75 33.75
CA SER A 119 -59.71 -40.02 33.62
C SER A 119 -59.12 -40.96 32.55
N GLN A 120 -59.29 -42.26 32.81
CA GLN A 120 -58.75 -43.45 32.16
C GLN A 120 -59.34 -43.82 30.78
N GLU A 121 -58.62 -44.73 30.12
CA GLU A 121 -59.03 -45.71 29.07
C GLU A 121 -59.32 -45.21 27.64
N LEU A 122 -58.42 -45.55 26.70
CA LEU A 122 -58.68 -46.58 25.68
C LEU A 122 -57.40 -46.90 24.90
N ALA A 123 -57.05 -48.18 24.84
CA ALA A 123 -55.95 -48.71 24.04
C ALA A 123 -56.33 -48.80 22.55
N LYS A 124 -55.40 -48.41 21.64
CA LYS A 124 -54.82 -49.26 20.58
C LYS A 124 -54.01 -48.46 19.54
N ASP A 125 -52.87 -49.05 19.18
CA ASP A 125 -52.06 -48.93 17.96
C ASP A 125 -51.19 -47.67 17.75
N GLU A 126 -49.97 -47.72 18.31
CA GLU A 126 -48.83 -46.90 17.91
C GLU A 126 -47.74 -47.80 17.23
N PRO A 127 -47.20 -47.43 16.06
CA PRO A 127 -46.15 -48.19 15.38
C PRO A 127 -44.78 -48.05 16.09
N PRO A 128 -43.86 -49.02 15.95
CA PRO A 128 -42.65 -49.09 16.78
C PRO A 128 -41.70 -47.90 16.56
N ALA A 129 -41.17 -47.39 17.67
CA ALA A 129 -40.19 -46.32 17.72
C ALA A 129 -38.92 -46.62 16.89
N PRO A 130 -38.32 -45.61 16.25
CA PRO A 130 -37.04 -45.77 15.56
C PRO A 130 -35.92 -46.06 16.58
N ALA A 131 -35.04 -46.99 16.21
CA ALA A 131 -33.86 -47.39 16.97
C ALA A 131 -33.00 -46.19 17.40
N PRO A 132 -32.30 -46.27 18.54
CA PRO A 132 -31.47 -45.18 19.05
C PRO A 132 -30.44 -44.77 18.00
N MET A 133 -30.54 -43.53 17.54
CA MET A 133 -29.54 -42.91 16.69
C MET A 133 -28.26 -42.79 17.51
N ASP A 134 -27.16 -43.32 16.97
CA ASP A 134 -25.82 -43.06 17.47
C ASP A 134 -25.61 -41.55 17.65
N PRO A 135 -24.89 -41.11 18.70
CA PRO A 135 -24.61 -39.69 18.87
C PRO A 135 -23.95 -39.12 17.60
N PRO A 136 -24.29 -37.89 17.19
CA PRO A 136 -23.67 -37.27 16.03
C PRO A 136 -22.16 -37.36 16.15
N ALA A 137 -21.52 -37.96 15.14
CA ALA A 137 -20.07 -38.03 15.06
C ALA A 137 -19.50 -36.63 15.29
N GLU A 138 -18.62 -36.49 16.27
CA GLU A 138 -17.87 -35.26 16.51
C GLU A 138 -17.24 -34.80 15.17
N PRO A 139 -17.32 -33.51 14.83
CA PRO A 139 -16.76 -33.03 13.58
C PRO A 139 -15.30 -33.45 13.51
N ALA A 140 -14.91 -34.07 12.39
CA ALA A 140 -13.56 -34.55 12.15
C ALA A 140 -12.55 -33.50 12.60
N GLU A 141 -11.69 -33.83 13.57
CA GLU A 141 -10.77 -32.87 14.15
C GLU A 141 -9.93 -32.21 13.05
N ALA A 142 -9.96 -30.87 13.00
CA ALA A 142 -9.15 -30.09 12.06
C ALA A 142 -7.66 -30.45 12.19
N PRO A 143 -6.88 -30.36 11.10
CA PRO A 143 -5.44 -30.65 11.14
C PRO A 143 -4.74 -29.77 12.18
N LYS A 144 -3.98 -30.42 13.07
CA LYS A 144 -3.19 -29.78 14.13
C LYS A 144 -1.73 -30.19 13.96
N ILE A 145 -0.83 -29.20 13.99
CA ILE A 145 0.62 -29.44 14.04
C ILE A 145 1.13 -29.02 15.41
N LYS A 146 1.94 -29.87 16.02
CA LYS A 146 2.44 -29.66 17.38
C LYS A 146 3.95 -29.47 17.37
N TYR A 147 4.44 -28.47 18.08
CA TYR A 147 5.87 -28.17 18.22
C TYR A 147 6.26 -28.24 19.70
N LEU A 148 7.18 -29.14 20.06
CA LEU A 148 7.76 -29.18 21.40
C LEU A 148 8.96 -28.24 21.47
N VAL A 149 8.83 -27.19 22.27
CA VAL A 149 9.74 -26.06 22.38
C VAL A 149 10.01 -25.71 23.85
N SER A 150 11.03 -24.90 24.11
CA SER A 150 11.44 -24.47 25.44
C SER A 150 10.96 -23.06 25.74
N SER A 151 10.24 -22.89 26.84
CA SER A 151 9.82 -21.59 27.38
C SER A 151 11.02 -20.66 27.58
N ARG A 152 12.17 -21.19 28.00
CA ARG A 152 13.38 -20.40 28.27
C ARG A 152 13.93 -19.76 27.01
N HIS A 153 14.02 -20.52 25.91
CA HIS A 153 14.46 -19.99 24.62
C HIS A 153 13.46 -18.96 24.08
N LEU A 154 12.16 -19.26 24.15
CA LEU A 154 11.10 -18.34 23.72
C LEU A 154 11.13 -17.02 24.49
N ILE A 155 11.19 -17.07 25.83
CA ILE A 155 11.24 -15.88 26.70
C ILE A 155 12.46 -15.01 26.43
N LEU A 156 13.61 -15.63 26.13
CA LEU A 156 14.84 -14.89 25.87
C LEU A 156 14.80 -14.16 24.52
N ALA A 157 14.17 -14.78 23.52
CA ALA A 157 14.19 -14.30 22.14
C ALA A 157 13.02 -13.37 21.77
N SER A 158 11.96 -13.32 22.56
CA SER A 158 10.69 -12.69 22.20
C SER A 158 10.04 -11.98 23.39
N SER A 159 9.71 -10.70 23.20
CA SER A 159 9.00 -9.93 24.23
C SER A 159 7.57 -10.45 24.43
N TYR A 160 6.92 -10.92 23.36
CA TYR A 160 5.60 -11.56 23.41
C TYR A 160 5.61 -12.78 24.34
N PHE A 161 6.55 -13.70 24.13
CA PHE A 161 6.66 -14.90 24.96
C PHE A 161 7.14 -14.56 26.37
N GLN A 162 8.01 -13.56 26.53
CA GLN A 162 8.38 -13.05 27.85
C GLN A 162 7.15 -12.57 28.63
N ALA A 163 6.29 -11.74 28.02
CA ALA A 163 5.06 -11.26 28.64
C ALA A 163 4.10 -12.42 28.96
N LYS A 164 3.97 -13.39 28.04
CA LYS A 164 3.11 -14.56 28.19
C LYS A 164 3.53 -15.49 29.33
N PHE A 165 4.84 -15.72 29.51
CA PHE A 165 5.39 -16.65 30.50
C PHE A 165 6.00 -16.02 31.76
N LYS A 166 6.04 -14.68 31.87
CA LYS A 166 6.48 -13.98 33.11
C LYS A 166 5.43 -13.01 33.68
N GLY A 167 4.36 -12.73 32.94
CA GLY A 167 3.31 -11.80 33.36
C GLY A 167 2.18 -12.45 34.20
N PRO A 168 1.17 -11.66 34.63
CA PRO A 168 -0.01 -12.16 35.33
C PRO A 168 -0.83 -13.18 34.50
N TRP A 169 -0.59 -13.23 33.19
CA TRP A 169 -1.20 -14.17 32.24
C TRP A 169 -0.62 -15.59 32.29
N MET A 170 0.41 -15.81 33.12
CA MET A 170 0.94 -17.15 33.44
C MET A 170 -0.13 -18.11 33.96
N GLU A 171 -1.13 -17.60 34.69
CA GLU A 171 -2.23 -18.40 35.25
C GLU A 171 -3.15 -18.97 34.14
N ALA A 172 -3.33 -18.22 33.04
CA ALA A 172 -4.08 -18.66 31.86
C ALA A 172 -3.32 -19.65 30.99
N SER A 173 -1.99 -19.70 31.12
CA SER A 173 -1.13 -20.72 30.51
C SER A 173 -0.93 -21.89 31.48
N THR A 174 -2.03 -22.44 32.01
CA THR A 174 -1.97 -23.51 33.02
C THR A 174 -1.23 -24.72 32.46
N LYS A 175 -0.39 -25.38 33.29
CA LYS A 175 0.18 -26.68 32.94
C LYS A 175 -0.97 -27.65 32.67
N HIS A 176 -1.05 -28.16 31.45
CA HIS A 176 -2.00 -29.20 31.10
C HIS A 176 -1.72 -30.48 31.90
N ALA A 177 -2.62 -31.46 31.83
CA ALA A 177 -2.49 -32.74 32.53
C ALA A 177 -1.17 -33.48 32.22
N ASP A 178 -0.52 -33.15 31.10
CA ASP A 178 0.80 -33.65 30.68
C ASP A 178 2.00 -32.90 31.32
N GLY A 179 1.73 -31.90 32.15
CA GLY A 179 2.75 -31.08 32.83
C GLY A 179 3.38 -29.98 31.97
N ARG A 180 2.89 -29.75 30.74
CA ARG A 180 3.44 -28.77 29.79
C ARG A 180 2.54 -27.54 29.65
N TYR A 181 3.13 -26.44 29.20
CA TYR A 181 2.41 -25.25 28.78
C TYR A 181 1.88 -25.45 27.37
N HIS A 182 0.58 -25.22 27.13
CA HIS A 182 0.01 -25.30 25.77
C HIS A 182 -0.20 -23.89 25.23
N VAL A 183 0.35 -23.63 24.04
CA VAL A 183 0.22 -22.35 23.37
C VAL A 183 -0.46 -22.57 22.03
N GLU A 184 -1.66 -22.03 21.88
CA GLU A 184 -2.41 -22.08 20.64
C GLU A 184 -1.92 -21.02 19.65
N ALA A 185 -1.83 -21.43 18.38
CA ALA A 185 -1.62 -20.59 17.23
C ALA A 185 -2.59 -21.05 16.12
N SER A 186 -3.05 -20.15 15.28
CA SER A 186 -3.92 -20.49 14.16
C SER A 186 -3.48 -19.79 12.88
N ASP A 187 -3.84 -20.38 11.74
CA ASP A 187 -3.76 -19.76 10.41
C ASP A 187 -2.33 -19.45 9.92
N TRP A 188 -1.32 -19.88 10.67
CA TRP A 188 0.08 -19.74 10.29
C TRP A 188 0.54 -20.77 9.27
N ASP A 189 1.52 -20.36 8.47
CA ASP A 189 2.27 -21.28 7.63
C ASP A 189 3.15 -22.17 8.53
N SER A 190 3.04 -23.47 8.35
CA SER A 190 3.71 -24.44 9.21
C SER A 190 5.23 -24.39 9.08
N ASP A 191 5.74 -24.19 7.87
CA ASP A 191 7.17 -24.20 7.61
C ASP A 191 7.81 -22.89 8.07
N ALA A 192 7.12 -21.76 7.90
CA ALA A 192 7.58 -20.45 8.39
C ALA A 192 7.66 -20.45 9.92
N LEU A 193 6.62 -20.97 10.60
CA LEU A 193 6.62 -21.10 12.05
C LEU A 193 7.71 -22.06 12.53
N LEU A 194 7.86 -23.23 11.88
CA LEU A 194 8.92 -24.18 12.19
C LEU A 194 10.30 -23.54 12.05
N THR A 195 10.53 -22.78 10.97
CA THR A 195 11.81 -22.10 10.72
C THR A 195 12.11 -21.10 11.83
N LEU A 196 11.14 -20.26 12.21
CA LEU A 196 11.31 -19.31 13.31
C LEU A 196 11.63 -20.02 14.63
N MET A 197 10.90 -21.09 14.94
CA MET A 197 11.15 -21.86 16.16
C MET A 197 12.54 -22.51 16.16
N GLN A 198 13.04 -22.99 15.01
CA GLN A 198 14.41 -23.51 14.89
C GLN A 198 15.46 -22.42 15.13
N VAL A 199 15.23 -21.20 14.62
CA VAL A 199 16.12 -20.05 14.86
C VAL A 199 16.16 -19.70 16.35
N ILE A 200 15.00 -19.55 17.00
CA ILE A 200 14.90 -19.24 18.44
C ILE A 200 15.64 -20.28 19.31
N HIS A 201 15.61 -21.56 18.90
CA HIS A 201 16.25 -22.66 19.63
C HIS A 201 17.71 -22.91 19.23
N GLY A 202 18.34 -22.02 18.45
CA GLY A 202 19.74 -22.16 18.04
C GLY A 202 20.00 -23.35 17.11
N ARG A 203 18.97 -23.90 16.47
CA ARG A 203 19.05 -25.06 15.57
C ARG A 203 19.46 -24.65 14.16
N HIS A 204 20.50 -23.83 14.05
CA HIS A 204 20.87 -23.15 12.81
C HIS A 204 21.19 -24.07 11.63
N ARG A 205 21.69 -25.29 11.89
CA ARG A 205 22.05 -26.27 10.84
C ARG A 205 20.86 -26.73 9.99
N VAL A 206 19.64 -26.70 10.54
CA VAL A 206 18.43 -27.11 9.82
C VAL A 206 17.69 -25.93 9.19
N VAL A 207 18.07 -24.69 9.55
CA VAL A 207 17.49 -23.48 8.97
C VAL A 207 17.96 -23.35 7.52
N PRO A 208 17.04 -23.12 6.55
CA PRO A 208 17.40 -23.03 5.15
C PRO A 208 18.27 -21.79 4.88
N HIS A 209 19.27 -21.93 4.01
CA HIS A 209 20.15 -20.81 3.61
C HIS A 209 19.48 -19.90 2.56
N GLN A 210 18.46 -20.39 1.87
CA GLN A 210 17.69 -19.66 0.87
C GLN A 210 16.21 -19.92 1.10
N VAL A 211 15.41 -18.89 0.91
CA VAL A 211 13.94 -18.96 1.00
C VAL A 211 13.33 -18.22 -0.19
N THR A 212 12.08 -18.53 -0.50
CA THR A 212 11.32 -17.75 -1.50
C THR A 212 10.88 -16.41 -0.90
N LEU A 213 10.53 -15.43 -1.75
CA LEU A 213 9.97 -14.16 -1.30
C LEU A 213 8.74 -14.36 -0.40
N GLU A 214 7.83 -15.26 -0.80
CA GLU A 214 6.65 -15.58 -0.02
C GLU A 214 6.98 -16.19 1.35
N MET A 215 7.93 -17.11 1.40
CA MET A 215 8.38 -17.70 2.67
C MET A 215 9.02 -16.65 3.59
N LEU A 216 9.85 -15.75 3.05
CA LEU A 216 10.43 -14.64 3.82
C LEU A 216 9.35 -13.70 4.36
N ALA A 217 8.32 -13.40 3.56
CA ALA A 217 7.20 -12.58 4.01
C ALA A 217 6.38 -13.26 5.13
N LYS A 218 6.14 -14.57 5.03
CA LYS A 218 5.49 -15.37 6.09
C LYS A 218 6.32 -15.36 7.38
N ILE A 219 7.64 -15.53 7.27
CA ILE A 219 8.55 -15.39 8.43
C ILE A 219 8.47 -13.98 9.00
N ALA A 220 8.43 -12.93 8.16
CA ALA A 220 8.31 -11.55 8.61
C ALA A 220 7.02 -11.32 9.44
N VAL A 221 5.88 -11.88 9.01
CA VAL A 221 4.63 -11.84 9.80
C VAL A 221 4.82 -12.45 11.18
N HIS A 222 5.51 -13.59 11.28
CA HIS A 222 5.77 -14.22 12.57
C HIS A 222 6.76 -13.42 13.42
N VAL A 223 7.80 -12.84 12.82
CA VAL A 223 8.79 -12.01 13.51
C VAL A 223 8.14 -10.78 14.11
N ASP A 224 7.24 -10.13 13.36
CA ASP A 224 6.44 -9.00 13.83
C ASP A 224 5.48 -9.42 14.95
N TYR A 225 4.68 -10.47 14.74
CA TYR A 225 3.69 -10.94 15.71
C TYR A 225 4.32 -11.37 17.05
N TYR A 226 5.41 -12.15 16.99
CA TYR A 226 6.10 -12.62 18.18
C TYR A 226 7.13 -11.63 18.72
N ASP A 227 7.32 -10.46 18.09
CA ASP A 227 8.29 -9.43 18.48
C ASP A 227 9.68 -10.02 18.80
N CYS A 228 10.31 -10.60 17.77
CA CYS A 228 11.56 -11.34 17.88
C CYS A 228 12.54 -11.03 16.73
N LEU A 229 12.61 -9.77 16.31
CA LEU A 229 13.48 -9.35 15.21
C LEU A 229 14.96 -9.71 15.46
N GLU A 230 15.47 -9.40 16.66
CA GLU A 230 16.88 -9.55 17.03
C GLU A 230 17.41 -10.98 16.79
N VAL A 231 16.66 -12.00 17.17
CA VAL A 231 17.10 -13.41 17.02
C VAL A 231 17.18 -13.85 15.55
N THR A 232 16.48 -13.15 14.66
CA THR A 232 16.42 -13.50 13.22
C THR A 232 17.41 -12.73 12.36
N GLU A 233 18.10 -11.72 12.90
CA GLU A 233 18.88 -10.73 12.15
C GLU A 233 19.92 -11.35 11.17
N ILE A 234 20.65 -12.37 11.62
CA ILE A 234 21.66 -13.05 10.80
C ILE A 234 21.01 -13.76 9.59
N PHE A 235 19.87 -14.42 9.82
CA PHE A 235 19.19 -15.18 8.78
C PHE A 235 18.40 -14.27 7.84
N SER A 236 17.72 -13.25 8.36
CA SER A 236 16.98 -12.30 7.54
C SER A 236 17.91 -11.55 6.59
N SER A 237 19.07 -11.10 7.06
CA SER A 237 20.09 -10.47 6.21
C SER A 237 20.51 -11.38 5.06
N MET A 238 20.84 -12.64 5.36
CA MET A 238 21.22 -13.64 4.35
C MET A 238 20.10 -13.89 3.32
N TRP A 239 18.86 -14.05 3.78
CA TRP A 239 17.71 -14.29 2.90
C TRP A 239 17.40 -13.08 2.02
N ILE A 240 17.46 -11.87 2.58
CA ILE A 240 17.23 -10.62 1.85
C ILE A 240 18.28 -10.48 0.75
N GLU A 241 19.57 -10.62 1.08
CA GLU A 241 20.67 -10.57 0.10
C GLU A 241 20.46 -11.54 -1.07
N SER A 242 20.01 -12.77 -0.78
CA SER A 242 19.75 -13.78 -1.81
C SER A 242 18.60 -13.44 -2.77
N LEU A 243 17.75 -12.46 -2.39
CA LEU A 243 16.57 -12.04 -3.14
C LEU A 243 16.68 -10.62 -3.72
N GLN A 244 17.74 -9.86 -3.40
CA GLN A 244 17.89 -8.46 -3.81
C GLN A 244 17.81 -8.24 -5.33
N ASP A 245 18.36 -9.16 -6.13
CA ASP A 245 18.32 -9.07 -7.61
C ASP A 245 16.90 -9.15 -8.19
N LYS A 246 15.92 -9.56 -7.38
CA LYS A 246 14.51 -9.73 -7.76
C LYS A 246 13.62 -8.64 -7.18
N LEU A 247 14.18 -7.52 -6.74
CA LEU A 247 13.39 -6.41 -6.21
C LEU A 247 12.40 -5.88 -7.28
N PRO A 248 11.13 -5.68 -6.91
CA PRO A 248 10.13 -5.14 -7.81
C PRO A 248 10.50 -3.75 -8.31
N ILE A 249 10.23 -3.52 -9.59
CA ILE A 249 10.26 -2.20 -10.23
C ILE A 249 8.85 -1.70 -10.60
N GLN A 250 7.85 -2.55 -10.43
CA GLN A 250 6.46 -2.30 -10.77
C GLN A 250 5.55 -2.52 -9.55
N TYR A 251 4.44 -1.79 -9.52
CA TYR A 251 3.37 -2.02 -8.55
C TYR A 251 2.77 -3.42 -8.70
N GLY A 252 2.57 -4.12 -7.58
CA GLY A 252 1.98 -5.45 -7.55
C GLY A 252 2.17 -6.16 -6.20
N ARG A 253 1.73 -7.42 -6.12
CA ARG A 253 1.80 -8.23 -4.89
C ARG A 253 3.20 -8.27 -4.29
N ASP A 254 4.21 -8.56 -5.11
CA ASP A 254 5.59 -8.71 -4.65
C ASP A 254 6.15 -7.43 -4.03
N MET A 255 5.73 -6.25 -4.51
CA MET A 255 6.09 -4.96 -3.90
C MET A 255 5.53 -4.84 -2.49
N ILE A 256 4.30 -5.30 -2.26
CA ILE A 256 3.66 -5.27 -0.93
C ILE A 256 4.36 -6.24 0.02
N LEU A 257 4.76 -7.42 -0.47
CA LEU A 257 5.56 -8.37 0.32
C LEU A 257 6.90 -7.75 0.74
N TRP A 258 7.60 -7.10 -0.19
CA TRP A 258 8.84 -6.39 0.11
C TRP A 258 8.64 -5.18 1.02
N LEU A 259 7.50 -4.48 0.93
CA LEU A 259 7.14 -3.41 1.84
C LEU A 259 7.00 -3.91 3.28
N LEU A 260 6.36 -5.07 3.48
CA LEU A 260 6.31 -5.74 4.78
C LEU A 260 7.72 -6.15 5.26
N ILE A 261 8.47 -6.89 4.43
CA ILE A 261 9.79 -7.42 4.78
C ILE A 261 10.73 -6.28 5.18
N SER A 262 10.77 -5.22 4.38
CA SER A 262 11.63 -4.06 4.64
C SER A 262 11.21 -3.28 5.88
N HIS A 263 9.90 -3.24 6.18
CA HIS A 263 9.40 -2.68 7.44
C HIS A 263 9.85 -3.48 8.66
N VAL A 264 9.57 -4.79 8.68
CA VAL A 264 9.85 -5.67 9.82
C VAL A 264 11.35 -5.81 10.07
N PHE A 265 12.15 -6.02 9.02
CA PHE A 265 13.60 -6.21 9.11
C PHE A 265 14.40 -4.91 9.02
N GLN A 266 13.74 -3.75 9.16
CA GLN A 266 14.35 -2.43 9.23
C GLN A 266 15.30 -2.09 8.05
N GLN A 267 14.91 -2.43 6.82
CA GLN A 267 15.68 -2.17 5.60
C GLN A 267 15.27 -0.85 4.95
N ASP A 268 15.91 0.25 5.33
CA ASP A 268 15.56 1.61 4.90
C ASP A 268 15.56 1.79 3.37
N ASP A 269 16.59 1.31 2.67
CA ASP A 269 16.71 1.51 1.21
C ASP A 269 15.61 0.77 0.45
N ILE A 270 15.32 -0.47 0.85
CA ILE A 270 14.26 -1.29 0.25
C ILE A 270 12.90 -0.66 0.56
N PHE A 271 12.69 -0.23 1.81
CA PHE A 271 11.44 0.39 2.23
C PHE A 271 11.15 1.69 1.46
N SER A 272 12.16 2.55 1.29
CA SER A 272 12.06 3.76 0.46
C SER A 272 11.76 3.40 -1.00
N GLN A 273 12.42 2.39 -1.57
CA GLN A 273 12.12 1.97 -2.94
C GLN A 273 10.68 1.46 -3.10
N MET A 274 10.19 0.61 -2.19
CA MET A 274 8.84 0.04 -2.27
C MET A 274 7.77 1.12 -2.09
N THR A 275 7.94 2.01 -1.12
CA THR A 275 7.02 3.14 -0.91
C THR A 275 7.02 4.11 -2.10
N LYS A 276 8.17 4.36 -2.74
CA LYS A 276 8.25 5.15 -3.97
C LYS A 276 7.44 4.51 -5.10
N ILE A 277 7.58 3.21 -5.32
CA ILE A 277 6.79 2.47 -6.33
C ILE A 277 5.31 2.59 -6.01
N ALA A 278 4.93 2.37 -4.75
CA ALA A 278 3.55 2.48 -4.29
C ALA A 278 2.96 3.88 -4.54
N VAL A 279 3.65 4.95 -4.14
CA VAL A 279 3.21 6.34 -4.35
C VAL A 279 3.06 6.67 -5.83
N THR A 280 4.02 6.25 -6.65
CA THR A 280 4.11 6.71 -8.05
C THR A 280 3.23 5.92 -9.01
N GLN A 281 2.98 4.64 -8.74
CA GLN A 281 2.35 3.71 -9.69
C GLN A 281 0.98 3.20 -9.25
N SER A 282 0.62 3.29 -7.96
CA SER A 282 -0.72 2.89 -7.53
C SER A 282 -1.79 3.81 -8.13
N LYS A 283 -2.97 3.25 -8.35
CA LYS A 283 -4.16 3.95 -8.89
C LYS A 283 -5.27 4.10 -7.86
N GLU A 284 -5.11 3.42 -6.73
CA GLU A 284 -6.06 3.29 -5.64
C GLU A 284 -5.25 3.10 -4.35
N PRO A 285 -5.87 3.25 -3.17
CA PRO A 285 -5.22 2.94 -1.91
C PRO A 285 -4.61 1.53 -1.93
N VAL A 286 -3.34 1.43 -1.55
CA VAL A 286 -2.61 0.16 -1.58
C VAL A 286 -3.25 -0.82 -0.60
N PRO A 287 -3.66 -2.03 -1.04
CA PRO A 287 -4.23 -3.01 -0.14
C PRO A 287 -3.12 -3.58 0.76
N THR A 288 -3.41 -3.76 2.05
CA THR A 288 -2.47 -4.39 2.99
C THR A 288 -2.36 -5.90 2.80
N LEU A 289 -3.31 -6.53 2.10
CA LEU A 289 -3.40 -7.99 1.93
C LEU A 289 -3.42 -8.74 3.26
N GLU A 290 -4.01 -8.13 4.30
CA GLU A 290 -4.05 -8.66 5.68
C GLU A 290 -2.66 -8.82 6.33
N LEU A 291 -1.63 -8.19 5.75
CA LEU A 291 -0.28 -8.17 6.32
C LEU A 291 -0.15 -7.08 7.39
N PRO A 292 0.75 -7.26 8.38
CA PRO A 292 0.98 -6.29 9.46
C PRO A 292 1.83 -5.10 8.98
N ILE A 293 1.33 -4.41 7.96
CA ILE A 293 1.89 -3.13 7.50
C ILE A 293 1.17 -2.03 8.28
N PRO A 294 1.87 -1.13 9.00
CA PRO A 294 1.21 -0.09 9.76
C PRO A 294 0.34 0.79 8.87
N SER A 295 -0.90 1.04 9.30
CA SER A 295 -1.86 1.86 8.53
C SER A 295 -1.32 3.24 8.18
N ILE A 296 -0.49 3.83 9.04
CA ILE A 296 0.16 5.12 8.77
C ILE A 296 1.04 5.09 7.51
N VAL A 297 1.66 3.95 7.17
CA VAL A 297 2.45 3.81 5.93
C VAL A 297 1.53 3.93 4.72
N ILE A 298 0.41 3.21 4.73
CA ILE A 298 -0.58 3.22 3.64
C ILE A 298 -1.24 4.60 3.53
N ASP A 299 -1.60 5.21 4.67
CA ASP A 299 -2.18 6.56 4.73
C ASP A 299 -1.23 7.60 4.11
N LEU A 300 0.08 7.51 4.40
CA LEU A 300 1.10 8.41 3.85
C LEU A 300 1.31 8.20 2.34
N ILE A 301 1.37 6.94 1.89
CA ILE A 301 1.46 6.61 0.46
C ILE A 301 0.29 7.23 -0.30
N GLU A 302 -0.93 7.03 0.19
CA GLU A 302 -2.14 7.52 -0.45
C GLU A 302 -2.21 9.05 -0.42
N TRP A 303 -1.87 9.67 0.70
CA TRP A 303 -1.81 11.13 0.82
C TRP A 303 -0.84 11.74 -0.20
N GLN A 304 0.37 11.20 -0.32
CA GLN A 304 1.37 11.74 -1.25
C GLN A 304 0.97 11.52 -2.71
N ARG A 305 0.31 10.40 -3.03
CA ARG A 305 -0.27 10.14 -4.35
C ARG A 305 -1.35 11.17 -4.69
N GLN A 306 -2.30 11.41 -3.78
CA GLN A 306 -3.39 12.35 -4.02
C GLN A 306 -2.89 13.80 -4.15
N ASP A 307 -1.98 14.24 -3.28
CA ASP A 307 -1.34 15.56 -3.35
C ASP A 307 -0.65 15.78 -4.70
N ALA A 308 -0.03 14.74 -5.25
CA ALA A 308 0.64 14.80 -6.54
C ALA A 308 -0.30 15.00 -7.71
N ILE A 309 -1.38 14.23 -7.72
CA ILE A 309 -2.38 14.30 -8.77
C ILE A 309 -3.12 15.63 -8.68
N GLU A 310 -3.50 16.07 -7.48
CA GLU A 310 -4.13 17.36 -7.25
C GLU A 310 -3.26 18.52 -7.72
N PHE A 311 -1.97 18.52 -7.36
CA PHE A 311 -1.02 19.56 -7.79
C PHE A 311 -0.93 19.65 -9.30
N THR A 312 -0.82 18.49 -9.98
CA THR A 312 -0.76 18.43 -11.45
C THR A 312 -2.03 19.00 -12.08
N LEU A 313 -3.19 18.53 -11.63
CA LEU A 313 -4.49 18.98 -12.15
C LEU A 313 -4.73 20.47 -11.90
N THR A 314 -4.38 20.97 -10.71
CA THR A 314 -4.50 22.38 -10.34
C THR A 314 -3.57 23.24 -11.19
N THR A 315 -2.34 22.78 -11.46
CA THR A 315 -1.40 23.46 -12.33
C THR A 315 -1.95 23.61 -13.75
N LEU A 316 -2.51 22.54 -14.32
CA LEU A 316 -3.11 22.58 -15.66
C LEU A 316 -4.33 23.52 -15.72
N ARG A 317 -5.20 23.50 -14.71
CA ARG A 317 -6.36 24.41 -14.62
C ARG A 317 -5.93 25.87 -14.46
N ASN A 318 -4.91 26.14 -13.63
CA ASN A 318 -4.36 27.48 -13.48
C ASN A 318 -3.77 28.00 -14.80
N LEU A 319 -3.08 27.14 -15.55
CA LEU A 319 -2.58 27.50 -16.87
C LEU A 319 -3.71 27.85 -17.85
N LEU A 320 -4.80 27.06 -17.89
CA LEU A 320 -5.98 27.43 -18.68
C LEU A 320 -6.49 28.83 -18.33
N GLU A 321 -6.62 29.15 -17.05
CA GLU A 321 -7.08 30.46 -16.59
C GLU A 321 -6.12 31.60 -16.96
N THR A 322 -4.80 31.37 -16.82
CA THR A 322 -3.79 32.39 -17.18
C THR A 322 -3.75 32.66 -18.68
N PHE A 323 -3.86 31.62 -19.54
CA PHE A 323 -3.95 31.81 -20.99
C PHE A 323 -5.26 32.49 -21.39
N ARG A 324 -6.39 32.13 -20.76
CA ARG A 324 -7.69 32.78 -20.96
C ARG A 324 -7.67 34.27 -20.64
N LYS A 325 -6.95 34.68 -19.58
CA LYS A 325 -6.78 36.09 -19.19
C LYS A 325 -5.69 36.82 -19.99
N GLY A 326 -4.91 36.12 -20.80
CA GLY A 326 -3.75 36.67 -21.50
C GLY A 326 -2.59 37.08 -20.57
N SER A 327 -2.57 36.60 -19.32
CA SER A 327 -1.48 36.84 -18.36
C SER A 327 -0.31 35.86 -18.53
N SER A 328 -0.42 34.92 -19.45
CA SER A 328 0.64 34.01 -19.90
C SER A 328 0.59 33.85 -21.42
N GLY A 329 1.75 33.61 -22.03
CA GLY A 329 1.95 33.77 -23.48
C GLY A 329 2.49 35.15 -23.83
N CYS A 330 3.09 35.29 -25.01
CA CYS A 330 3.74 36.54 -25.44
C CYS A 330 2.82 37.52 -26.19
N THR A 331 1.75 37.03 -26.81
CA THR A 331 0.75 37.81 -27.55
C THR A 331 -0.65 37.23 -27.35
N PHE A 332 -1.68 37.96 -27.79
CA PHE A 332 -3.07 37.47 -27.77
C PHE A 332 -3.24 36.21 -28.61
N GLU A 333 -2.58 36.12 -29.76
CA GLU A 333 -2.58 34.94 -30.61
C GLU A 333 -1.91 33.78 -29.88
N CYS A 334 -0.71 34.01 -29.32
CA CYS A 334 0.02 33.02 -28.54
C CYS A 334 -0.83 32.45 -27.40
N SER A 335 -1.42 33.30 -26.56
CA SER A 335 -2.24 32.86 -25.43
C SER A 335 -3.49 32.12 -25.89
N SER A 336 -4.18 32.59 -26.95
CA SER A 336 -5.36 31.93 -27.51
C SER A 336 -5.05 30.53 -28.05
N MET A 337 -3.89 30.37 -28.68
CA MET A 337 -3.49 29.11 -29.28
C MET A 337 -2.97 28.11 -28.24
N LEU A 338 -2.22 28.58 -27.23
CA LEU A 338 -1.82 27.79 -26.07
C LEU A 338 -3.04 27.35 -25.24
N LEU A 339 -4.01 28.24 -25.03
CA LEU A 339 -5.29 27.92 -24.40
C LEU A 339 -6.01 26.82 -25.16
N GLY A 340 -6.16 26.98 -26.48
CA GLY A 340 -6.85 25.99 -27.32
C GLY A 340 -6.13 24.64 -27.33
N ALA A 341 -4.80 24.63 -27.37
CA ALA A 341 -4.01 23.41 -27.29
C ALA A 341 -4.17 22.71 -25.94
N LEU A 342 -4.02 23.44 -24.83
CA LEU A 342 -4.17 22.88 -23.49
C LEU A 342 -5.59 22.37 -23.25
N ALA A 343 -6.62 23.14 -23.64
CA ALA A 343 -8.01 22.73 -23.50
C ALA A 343 -8.32 21.45 -24.28
N LYS A 344 -7.84 21.34 -25.53
CA LYS A 344 -8.02 20.13 -26.35
C LYS A 344 -7.35 18.91 -25.72
N ASN A 345 -6.12 19.04 -25.25
CA ASN A 345 -5.41 17.94 -24.59
C ASN A 345 -6.13 17.51 -23.30
N MET A 346 -6.55 18.47 -22.47
CA MET A 346 -7.25 18.16 -21.23
C MET A 346 -8.63 17.54 -21.48
N ASP A 347 -9.34 17.93 -22.54
CA ASP A 347 -10.61 17.33 -22.96
C ASP A 347 -10.43 15.91 -23.50
N GLU A 348 -9.44 15.70 -24.39
CA GLU A 348 -9.08 14.39 -24.97
C GLU A 348 -8.78 13.35 -23.88
N HIS A 349 -8.17 13.78 -22.77
CA HIS A 349 -7.84 12.94 -21.63
C HIS A 349 -8.87 12.98 -20.48
N LYS A 350 -10.08 13.54 -20.70
CA LYS A 350 -11.18 13.59 -19.72
C LYS A 350 -10.80 14.26 -18.38
N LEU A 351 -10.00 15.33 -18.45
CA LEU A 351 -9.59 16.12 -17.28
C LEU A 351 -10.51 17.32 -17.01
N LEU A 352 -11.40 17.67 -17.96
CA LEU A 352 -12.33 18.80 -17.87
C LEU A 352 -13.76 18.40 -17.54
N ASP A 353 -14.26 17.30 -18.10
CA ASP A 353 -15.62 16.82 -17.86
C ASP A 353 -15.72 15.27 -17.92
N PRO A 354 -15.99 14.59 -16.80
CA PRO A 354 -16.01 15.13 -15.44
C PRO A 354 -14.58 15.45 -14.96
N VAL A 355 -14.46 16.51 -14.15
CA VAL A 355 -13.19 16.85 -13.49
C VAL A 355 -12.82 15.72 -12.51
N PRO A 356 -11.60 15.14 -12.57
CA PRO A 356 -11.16 14.15 -11.59
C PRO A 356 -11.20 14.72 -10.16
N LYS A 357 -11.72 13.93 -9.22
CA LYS A 357 -11.89 14.31 -7.81
C LYS A 357 -11.24 13.27 -6.90
N GLU A 358 -10.88 13.72 -5.71
CA GLU A 358 -10.42 12.87 -4.61
C GLU A 358 -11.38 11.68 -4.41
N PRO A 359 -10.89 10.44 -4.27
CA PRO A 359 -9.48 10.04 -4.08
C PRO A 359 -8.69 9.81 -5.38
N TYR A 360 -9.09 10.40 -6.52
CA TYR A 360 -8.41 10.25 -7.82
C TYR A 360 -8.20 8.79 -8.24
N THR A 361 -9.21 7.95 -7.97
CA THR A 361 -9.24 6.54 -8.37
C THR A 361 -8.97 6.38 -9.87
N GLY A 362 -8.08 5.46 -10.23
CA GLY A 362 -7.70 5.19 -11.62
C GLY A 362 -6.51 6.01 -12.13
N TYR A 363 -6.05 7.02 -11.37
CA TYR A 363 -4.91 7.85 -11.74
C TYR A 363 -3.69 7.51 -10.88
N SER A 364 -2.54 7.32 -11.55
CA SER A 364 -1.22 7.26 -10.88
C SER A 364 -0.40 8.49 -11.25
N ILE A 365 0.66 8.77 -10.47
CA ILE A 365 1.58 9.88 -10.78
C ILE A 365 2.26 9.62 -12.12
N VAL A 366 2.73 8.40 -12.36
CA VAL A 366 3.39 8.01 -13.60
C VAL A 366 2.44 8.14 -14.81
N ASP A 367 1.16 7.80 -14.66
CA ASP A 367 0.19 7.97 -15.74
C ASP A 367 -0.09 9.45 -16.03
N MET A 368 -0.15 10.30 -14.99
CA MET A 368 -0.29 11.74 -15.15
C MET A 368 0.93 12.37 -15.84
N GLU A 369 2.14 11.95 -15.48
CA GLU A 369 3.37 12.39 -16.13
C GLU A 369 3.39 11.99 -17.61
N LYS A 370 3.10 10.72 -17.92
CA LYS A 370 3.01 10.23 -19.31
C LYS A 370 1.95 10.97 -20.12
N LEU A 371 0.80 11.25 -19.50
CA LEU A 371 -0.29 12.01 -20.10
C LEU A 371 0.19 13.42 -20.48
N VAL A 372 0.82 14.13 -19.55
CA VAL A 372 1.33 15.49 -19.80
C VAL A 372 2.45 15.50 -20.84
N ASP A 373 3.35 14.50 -20.79
CA ASP A 373 4.44 14.33 -21.76
C ASP A 373 3.92 14.09 -23.19
N GLY A 374 2.75 13.44 -23.30
CA GLY A 374 2.07 13.10 -24.54
C GLY A 374 1.23 14.23 -25.15
N PHE A 375 1.09 15.37 -24.47
CA PHE A 375 0.28 16.47 -24.98
C PHE A 375 0.76 16.98 -26.34
N ARG A 376 -0.17 17.19 -27.28
CA ARG A 376 0.13 17.76 -28.59
C ARG A 376 0.38 19.26 -28.48
N TRP A 377 1.43 19.73 -29.15
CA TRP A 377 1.79 21.15 -29.21
C TRP A 377 1.50 21.74 -30.60
N PRO A 378 1.11 23.02 -30.67
CA PRO A 378 1.13 23.76 -31.92
C PRO A 378 2.59 24.00 -32.34
N ASP A 379 2.96 23.57 -33.55
CA ASP A 379 4.20 23.99 -34.20
C ASP A 379 3.94 25.25 -35.03
N TRP A 380 4.63 26.33 -34.68
CA TRP A 380 4.58 27.59 -35.42
C TRP A 380 5.74 27.63 -36.42
N GLU A 381 5.46 27.62 -37.71
CA GLU A 381 6.40 28.24 -38.65
C GLU A 381 6.12 29.74 -38.63
N HIS A 382 6.94 30.49 -37.88
CA HIS A 382 6.99 31.93 -38.08
C HIS A 382 7.50 32.17 -39.51
N PHE A 383 6.59 32.51 -40.44
CA PHE A 383 6.96 33.10 -41.72
C PHE A 383 7.63 34.45 -41.40
N ASN A 384 8.93 34.41 -41.18
CA ASN A 384 9.72 35.55 -40.81
C ASN A 384 9.84 36.48 -42.03
N THR A 385 8.84 37.33 -42.23
CA THR A 385 8.92 38.46 -43.15
C THR A 385 9.69 39.59 -42.47
N SER A 386 10.96 39.37 -42.12
CA SER A 386 11.97 40.41 -41.94
C SER A 386 13.29 39.80 -41.47
N TYR A 387 14.37 40.18 -42.14
CA TYR A 387 15.74 39.92 -41.71
C TYR A 387 16.04 40.57 -40.36
N HIS A 388 15.76 39.91 -39.24
CA HIS A 388 16.43 40.19 -37.97
C HIS A 388 16.62 38.91 -37.14
N TYR A 389 17.79 38.86 -36.51
CA TYR A 389 18.41 37.76 -35.75
C TYR A 389 17.46 36.75 -35.09
N GLY A 390 17.69 35.47 -35.36
CA GLY A 390 16.95 34.35 -34.80
C GLY A 390 17.04 34.29 -33.28
N TYR A 391 15.94 34.63 -32.63
CA TYR A 391 15.64 34.19 -31.27
C TYR A 391 14.78 32.93 -31.37
N SER A 392 15.22 31.88 -30.70
CA SER A 392 14.45 30.65 -30.48
C SER A 392 13.13 31.01 -29.79
N ASP A 393 12.02 30.45 -30.26
CA ASP A 393 10.66 30.81 -29.84
C ASP A 393 10.44 30.69 -28.31
N PRO A 394 10.09 31.78 -27.60
CA PRO A 394 10.06 31.83 -26.13
C PRO A 394 8.77 31.29 -25.48
N CYS A 395 7.76 30.86 -26.25
CA CYS A 395 6.46 30.42 -25.72
C CYS A 395 6.12 28.98 -26.15
N ASN A 396 6.78 28.01 -25.51
CA ASN A 396 6.51 26.59 -25.69
C ASN A 396 5.60 26.08 -24.56
N LEU A 397 4.40 25.57 -24.89
CA LEU A 397 3.46 25.00 -23.91
C LEU A 397 4.11 23.94 -23.03
N LYS A 398 4.90 23.05 -23.65
CA LYS A 398 5.66 22.01 -22.96
C LYS A 398 6.60 22.65 -21.94
N GLY A 399 7.41 23.60 -22.38
CA GLY A 399 8.33 24.35 -21.51
C GLY A 399 7.62 25.02 -20.33
N ILE A 400 6.47 25.65 -20.57
CA ILE A 400 5.66 26.31 -19.53
C ILE A 400 5.14 25.29 -18.51
N ILE A 401 4.51 24.19 -18.98
CA ILE A 401 3.96 23.15 -18.11
C ILE A 401 5.08 22.51 -17.28
N PHE A 402 6.18 22.08 -17.89
CA PHE A 402 7.29 21.47 -17.16
C PHE A 402 7.94 22.43 -16.17
N THR A 403 8.06 23.71 -16.51
CA THR A 403 8.63 24.70 -15.58
C THR A 403 7.74 24.85 -14.34
N GLN A 404 6.42 24.89 -14.52
CA GLN A 404 5.47 24.97 -13.41
C GLN A 404 5.42 23.66 -12.60
N LEU A 405 5.43 22.50 -13.26
CA LEU A 405 5.43 21.21 -12.57
C LEU A 405 6.72 20.94 -11.79
N LYS A 406 7.87 21.44 -12.28
CA LYS A 406 9.16 21.38 -11.58
C LYS A 406 9.25 22.24 -10.32
N THR A 407 8.32 23.17 -10.11
CA THR A 407 8.30 23.97 -8.85
C THR A 407 7.90 23.12 -7.64
N ARG A 408 7.36 21.92 -7.85
CA ARG A 408 7.09 20.98 -6.77
C ARG A 408 8.40 20.43 -6.18
N SER A 409 8.43 20.28 -4.87
CA SER A 409 9.54 19.60 -4.19
C SER A 409 9.78 18.20 -4.77
N HIS A 410 11.02 17.88 -5.12
CA HIS A 410 11.44 16.53 -5.51
C HIS A 410 11.08 15.46 -4.45
N ALA A 411 10.93 15.87 -3.18
CA ALA A 411 10.49 15.00 -2.08
C ALA A 411 9.15 14.31 -2.37
N ALA A 412 8.28 14.89 -3.20
CA ALA A 412 7.00 14.29 -3.52
C ALA A 412 7.08 13.08 -4.47
N GLN A 413 8.25 12.79 -5.04
CA GLN A 413 8.53 11.61 -5.86
C GLN A 413 9.53 10.66 -5.18
N GLU A 414 9.94 10.97 -3.94
CA GLU A 414 10.80 10.11 -3.13
C GLU A 414 9.94 9.19 -2.26
N GLY A 415 10.48 8.01 -1.92
CA GLY A 415 9.86 7.11 -0.97
C GLY A 415 10.28 7.43 0.45
N PHE A 416 9.48 6.98 1.41
CA PHE A 416 9.66 7.28 2.83
C PHE A 416 10.84 6.50 3.42
N LYS A 417 11.49 7.08 4.43
CA LYS A 417 12.44 6.34 5.28
C LYS A 417 11.75 5.80 6.53
N LEU A 418 12.23 4.70 7.10
CA LEU A 418 11.63 4.15 8.33
C LEU A 418 11.77 5.12 9.50
N SER A 419 12.90 5.84 9.57
CA SER A 419 13.16 6.88 10.58
C SER A 419 12.11 8.00 10.59
N GLU A 420 11.46 8.28 9.47
CA GLU A 420 10.41 9.30 9.35
C GLU A 420 9.06 8.77 9.89
N ILE A 421 8.84 7.46 9.79
CA ILE A 421 7.56 6.81 10.12
C ILE A 421 7.50 6.32 11.56
N GLN A 422 8.60 5.76 12.09
CA GLN A 422 8.67 5.20 13.44
C GLN A 422 8.09 6.13 14.54
N PRO A 423 8.39 7.45 14.54
CA PRO A 423 7.81 8.37 15.53
C PRO A 423 6.29 8.56 15.41
N LEU A 424 5.73 8.39 14.20
CA LEU A 424 4.30 8.55 13.93
C LEU A 424 3.51 7.32 14.37
N THR A 425 4.05 6.12 14.18
CA THR A 425 3.50 4.86 14.71
C THR A 425 3.40 4.87 16.24
N GLN A 426 4.45 5.32 16.93
CA GLN A 426 4.49 5.35 18.40
C GLN A 426 3.47 6.33 18.99
N LYS A 427 3.29 7.51 18.37
CA LYS A 427 2.27 8.49 18.78
C LYS A 427 0.84 7.97 18.59
N ARG A 428 0.58 7.22 17.50
CA ARG A 428 -0.75 6.63 17.23
C ARG A 428 -1.08 5.52 18.25
N SER A 429 -0.11 4.66 18.58
CA SER A 429 -0.27 3.60 19.59
C SER A 429 -0.56 4.14 21.00
N LEU A 430 0.11 5.22 21.40
CA LEU A 430 -0.15 5.88 22.69
C LEU A 430 -1.55 6.50 22.76
N ARG A 431 -2.05 7.03 21.63
CA ARG A 431 -3.38 7.64 21.56
C ARG A 431 -4.50 6.60 21.56
N THR A 432 -4.31 5.44 20.91
CA THR A 432 -5.29 4.34 20.97
C THR A 432 -5.38 3.74 22.37
N LYS A 433 -4.24 3.51 23.04
CA LYS A 433 -4.22 3.05 24.44
C LYS A 433 -4.93 4.02 25.40
N ALA A 434 -4.71 5.33 25.24
CA ALA A 434 -5.39 6.34 26.05
C ALA A 434 -6.91 6.42 25.83
N VAL A 435 -7.41 5.98 24.67
CA VAL A 435 -8.85 5.90 24.38
C VAL A 435 -9.45 4.62 24.94
N GLU A 436 -8.70 3.51 24.97
CA GLU A 436 -9.13 2.22 25.53
C GLU A 436 -9.13 2.23 27.07
N ASP A 437 -8.16 2.89 27.72
CA ASP A 437 -8.07 2.99 29.19
C ASP A 437 -9.03 4.05 29.78
N GLY A 438 -9.74 4.80 28.93
CA GLY A 438 -10.58 5.93 29.30
C GLY A 438 -12.10 5.67 29.26
N ASN A 439 -12.54 4.42 29.12
CA ASN A 439 -13.95 4.06 28.96
C ASN A 439 -14.44 3.05 30.00
#